data_AF-A0A2G5UGX1-F1
#
_entry.id   AF-A0A2G5UGX1-F1
#
_cell.length_a   1.000
_cell.length_b   1.000
_cell.length_c   1.000
_cell.angle_alpha   90.00
_cell.angle_beta   90.00
_cell.angle_gamma   90.00
#
_symmetry.space_group_name_H-M   'P 1'
#
loop_
_entity.id
_entity.type
_entity.pdbx_description
1 polymer ?
#
loop_
_entity_poly.entity_id
_entity_poly.type
_entity_poly.pdbx_seq_one_letter_code
_entity_poly.pdbx_strand_id
1 'polypeptide(L)'
;MDDDISMLLKEGPRTILRAVSLTVHHHNTSVSNNVHQTGRAQRVCRIVPYILTDFQKNLQCELSRSLFTREPTRGWINKMSTGVEKRVLCDNHANKYQWVPTRQTAESDPKGKLQEKIKFF
;
A
#
# COMPACT_ATOMS: atom_id res chain seq x y z
N MET A 1 4.16 -19.64 24.14
CA MET A 1 3.00 -19.24 23.30
C MET A 1 3.22 -17.84 22.74
N ASP A 2 3.23 -16.79 23.57
CA ASP A 2 3.35 -15.40 23.09
C ASP A 2 4.69 -15.15 22.38
N ASP A 3 5.78 -15.67 22.92
CA ASP A 3 7.12 -15.55 22.33
C ASP A 3 7.24 -16.30 21.00
N ASP A 4 6.63 -17.49 20.89
CA ASP A 4 6.64 -18.31 19.67
C ASP A 4 5.86 -17.64 18.54
N ILE A 5 4.66 -17.13 18.85
CA ILE A 5 3.82 -16.38 17.90
C ILE A 5 4.53 -15.08 17.48
N SER A 6 5.16 -14.39 18.44
CA SER A 6 5.94 -13.16 18.20
C SER A 6 7.15 -13.41 17.29
N MET A 7 7.86 -14.52 17.48
CA MET A 7 9.01 -14.91 16.66
C MET A 7 8.59 -15.22 15.22
N LEU A 8 7.55 -16.06 15.05
CA LEU A 8 7.03 -16.42 13.72
C LEU A 8 6.54 -15.19 12.93
N LEU A 9 5.90 -14.23 13.60
CA LEU A 9 5.46 -12.99 12.96
C LEU A 9 6.61 -12.02 12.64
N LYS A 10 7.74 -12.11 13.34
CA LYS A 10 8.96 -11.33 13.01
C LYS A 10 9.67 -11.91 11.79
N GLU A 11 9.78 -13.22 11.70
CA GLU A 11 10.40 -13.92 10.56
C GLU A 11 9.52 -13.79 9.30
N GLY A 12 8.21 -13.97 9.45
CA GLY A 12 7.23 -13.91 8.37
C GLY A 12 6.14 -12.87 8.65
N PRO A 13 6.40 -11.56 8.46
CA PRO A 13 5.43 -10.51 8.78
C PRO A 13 4.18 -10.50 7.90
N ARG A 14 4.18 -11.29 6.81
CA ARG A 14 3.05 -11.45 5.88
C ARG A 14 2.32 -12.79 6.05
N THR A 15 2.70 -13.58 7.05
CA THR A 15 2.11 -14.89 7.30
C THR A 15 0.65 -14.76 7.73
N ILE A 16 -0.20 -15.66 7.24
CA ILE A 16 -1.61 -15.74 7.64
C ILE A 16 -1.73 -16.38 9.03
N LEU A 17 -2.66 -15.90 9.85
CA LEU A 17 -2.85 -16.43 11.22
C LEU A 17 -3.15 -17.93 11.25
N ARG A 18 -3.80 -18.47 10.21
CA ARG A 18 -4.03 -19.91 10.06
C ARG A 18 -2.73 -20.71 9.90
N ALA A 19 -1.72 -20.16 9.23
CA ALA A 19 -0.43 -20.84 9.11
C ALA A 19 0.30 -20.81 10.44
N VAL A 20 0.29 -19.66 11.13
CA VAL A 20 0.83 -19.53 12.50
C VAL A 20 0.16 -20.54 13.43
N SER A 21 -1.17 -20.66 13.37
CA SER A 21 -1.94 -21.57 14.23
C SER A 21 -1.56 -23.05 14.04
N LEU A 22 -1.26 -23.44 12.79
CA LEU A 22 -0.76 -24.78 12.48
C LEU A 22 0.65 -25.00 13.03
N THR A 23 1.54 -24.01 12.94
CA THR A 23 2.91 -24.11 13.46
C THR A 23 2.95 -24.18 14.98
N VAL A 24 2.17 -23.34 15.68
CA VAL A 24 2.12 -23.33 17.15
C VAL A 24 1.13 -24.33 17.74
N HIS A 25 0.45 -25.11 16.90
CA HIS A 25 -0.54 -26.13 17.30
C HIS A 25 -1.66 -25.59 18.22
N HIS A 26 -2.08 -24.34 18.00
CA HIS A 26 -3.16 -23.70 18.74
C HIS A 26 -4.33 -23.37 17.82
N HIS A 27 -5.52 -23.22 18.40
CA HIS A 27 -6.69 -22.81 17.63
C HIS A 27 -6.54 -21.37 17.09
N ASN A 28 -7.05 -21.12 15.89
CA ASN A 28 -6.90 -19.83 15.21
C ASN A 28 -7.47 -18.65 16.02
N THR A 29 -8.57 -18.85 16.76
CA THR A 29 -9.13 -17.80 17.63
C THR A 29 -8.21 -17.45 18.79
N SER A 30 -7.54 -18.44 19.39
CA SER A 30 -6.58 -18.22 20.47
C SER A 30 -5.36 -17.45 19.98
N VAL A 31 -4.85 -17.79 18.80
CA VAL A 31 -3.76 -17.05 18.14
C VAL A 31 -4.21 -15.63 17.81
N SER A 32 -5.40 -15.43 17.25
CA SER A 32 -5.94 -14.10 16.93
C SER A 32 -6.06 -13.23 18.17
N ASN A 33 -6.64 -13.75 19.26
CA ASN A 33 -6.77 -13.04 20.52
C ASN A 33 -5.41 -12.62 21.08
N ASN A 34 -4.43 -13.52 21.03
CA ASN A 34 -3.07 -13.25 21.50
C ASN A 34 -2.35 -12.17 20.67
N VAL A 35 -2.47 -12.24 19.34
CA VAL A 35 -1.92 -11.22 18.43
C VAL A 35 -2.51 -9.84 18.73
N HIS A 36 -3.82 -9.77 19.00
CA HIS A 36 -4.47 -8.52 19.40
C HIS A 36 -4.05 -8.03 20.79
N GLN A 37 -3.94 -8.92 21.77
CA GLN A 37 -3.49 -8.59 23.13
C GLN A 37 -2.04 -8.06 23.15
N THR A 38 -1.19 -8.57 22.26
CA THR A 38 0.19 -8.08 22.07
C THR A 38 0.29 -6.80 21.24
N GLY A 39 -0.84 -6.16 20.91
CA GLY A 39 -0.90 -4.87 20.20
C GLY A 39 -0.65 -4.97 18.69
N ARG A 40 -0.67 -6.18 18.12
CA ARG A 40 -0.44 -6.39 16.68
C ARG A 40 -1.76 -6.43 15.93
N ALA A 41 -1.73 -5.92 14.71
CA ALA A 41 -2.86 -5.96 13.80
C ALA A 41 -2.36 -6.13 12.36
N GLN A 42 -3.11 -6.89 11.56
CA GLN A 42 -2.84 -6.98 10.14
C GLN A 42 -3.19 -5.63 9.48
N ARG A 43 -2.24 -5.07 8.73
CA ARG A 43 -2.42 -3.82 7.98
C ARG A 43 -2.13 -4.06 6.51
N VAL A 44 -2.86 -3.36 5.65
CA VAL A 44 -2.59 -3.37 4.21
C VAL A 44 -1.26 -2.68 3.96
N CYS A 45 -0.34 -3.37 3.27
CA CYS A 45 0.94 -2.79 2.91
C CYS A 45 0.75 -1.62 1.94
N ARG A 46 1.55 -0.56 2.10
CA ARG A 46 1.60 0.53 1.13
C ARG A 46 2.17 0.01 -0.19
N ILE A 47 1.51 0.33 -1.29
CA ILE A 47 2.06 0.11 -2.64
C ILE A 47 3.14 1.17 -2.88
N VAL A 48 4.36 0.71 -3.18
CA VAL A 48 5.48 1.58 -3.53
C VAL A 48 5.70 1.44 -5.05
N PRO A 49 5.89 2.54 -5.79
CA PRO A 49 6.02 2.49 -7.26
C PRO A 49 7.21 1.67 -7.75
N TYR A 50 8.31 1.64 -7.01
CA TYR A 50 9.54 0.93 -7.35
C TYR A 50 10.34 0.57 -6.10
N ILE A 51 11.14 -0.49 -6.18
CA ILE A 51 12.13 -0.82 -5.16
C ILE A 51 13.43 -0.11 -5.55
N LEU A 52 13.87 0.83 -4.70
CA LEU A 52 15.09 1.60 -4.96
C LEU A 52 16.36 0.80 -4.68
N THR A 53 17.35 0.98 -5.54
CA THR A 53 18.73 0.57 -5.25
C THR A 53 19.35 1.51 -4.21
N ASP A 54 20.42 1.07 -3.54
CA ASP A 54 21.08 1.90 -2.53
C ASP A 54 21.68 3.17 -3.13
N PHE A 55 22.18 3.11 -4.36
CA PHE A 55 22.59 4.29 -5.12
C PHE A 55 21.44 5.29 -5.30
N GLN A 56 20.26 4.83 -5.72
CA GLN A 56 19.11 5.72 -5.91
C GLN A 56 18.61 6.31 -4.60
N LYS A 57 18.64 5.55 -3.50
CA LYS A 57 18.32 6.07 -2.15
C LYS A 57 19.29 7.18 -1.76
N ASN A 58 20.59 6.96 -1.92
CA ASN A 58 21.62 7.94 -1.60
C ASN A 58 21.44 9.22 -2.43
N LEU A 59 21.25 9.07 -3.73
CA LEU A 59 21.00 10.20 -4.62
C LEU A 59 19.75 10.99 -4.21
N GLN A 60 18.64 10.31 -3.88
CA GLN A 60 17.42 10.98 -3.39
C GLN A 60 17.68 11.74 -2.08
N CYS A 61 18.41 11.16 -1.14
CA CYS A 61 18.78 11.83 0.11
C CYS A 61 19.66 13.06 -0.13
N GLU A 62 20.67 12.96 -0.99
CA GLU A 62 21.58 14.06 -1.30
C GLU A 62 20.86 15.22 -2.00
N LEU A 63 20.05 14.93 -3.03
CA LEU A 63 19.27 15.94 -3.73
C LEU A 63 18.27 16.63 -2.80
N SER A 64 17.58 15.85 -1.96
CA SER A 64 16.63 16.39 -0.98
C SER A 64 17.33 17.30 0.03
N ARG A 65 18.51 16.88 0.53
CA ARG A 65 19.31 17.68 1.47
C ARG A 65 19.81 18.96 0.81
N SER A 66 20.34 18.87 -0.41
CA SER A 66 20.81 20.02 -1.18
C SER A 66 19.69 21.05 -1.39
N LEU A 67 18.50 20.61 -1.83
CA LEU A 67 17.34 21.48 -1.99
C LEU A 67 16.90 22.11 -0.66
N PHE A 68 16.88 21.32 0.41
CA PHE A 68 16.51 21.79 1.74
C PHE A 68 17.45 22.87 2.27
N THR A 69 18.76 22.75 2.02
CA THR A 69 19.78 23.69 2.48
C THR A 69 20.09 24.82 1.49
N ARG A 70 19.45 24.82 0.30
CA ARG A 70 19.76 25.75 -0.79
C ARG A 70 19.59 27.23 -0.41
N GLU A 71 18.56 27.55 0.37
CA GLU A 71 18.28 28.92 0.82
C GLU A 71 17.51 28.88 2.16
N PRO A 72 17.93 29.61 3.20
CA PRO A 72 17.27 29.58 4.51
C PRO A 72 15.79 30.00 4.47
N THR A 73 15.46 30.99 3.66
CA THR A 73 14.11 31.55 3.51
C THR A 73 13.21 30.72 2.58
N ARG A 74 13.80 29.77 1.83
CA ARG A 74 13.13 28.97 0.78
C ARG A 74 12.38 29.81 -0.26
N GLY A 75 12.81 31.05 -0.50
CA GLY A 75 12.20 31.96 -1.48
C GLY A 75 12.17 31.39 -2.90
N TRP A 76 13.08 30.45 -3.21
CA TRP A 76 13.07 29.70 -4.47
C TRP A 76 11.81 28.87 -4.73
N ILE A 77 11.06 28.42 -3.72
CA ILE A 77 9.84 27.62 -3.93
C ILE A 77 8.80 28.42 -4.72
N ASN A 78 8.66 29.72 -4.42
CA ASN A 78 7.73 30.62 -5.12
C ASN A 78 8.13 30.89 -6.57
N LYS A 79 9.36 30.56 -6.95
CA LYS A 79 9.89 30.72 -8.30
C LYS A 79 9.85 29.42 -9.10
N MET A 80 9.43 28.30 -8.49
CA MET A 80 9.33 27.02 -9.18
C MET A 80 8.06 26.95 -10.01
N SER A 81 8.23 26.61 -11.28
CA SER A 81 7.17 26.09 -12.14
C SER A 81 7.37 24.59 -12.29
N THR A 82 6.30 23.81 -12.13
CA THR A 82 6.32 22.36 -12.33
C THR A 82 5.23 21.95 -13.32
N GLY A 83 5.51 20.92 -14.09
CA GLY A 83 4.56 20.33 -15.04
C GLY A 83 4.73 18.82 -15.04
N VAL A 84 3.61 18.10 -15.14
CA VAL A 84 3.62 16.64 -15.32
C VAL A 84 2.47 16.25 -16.22
N GLU A 85 2.73 15.33 -17.14
CA GLU A 85 1.68 14.71 -17.94
C GLU A 85 1.00 13.62 -17.10
N LYS A 86 -0.32 13.72 -16.97
CA LYS A 86 -1.15 12.67 -16.37
C LYS A 86 -2.11 12.15 -17.43
N ARG A 87 -2.11 10.83 -17.63
CA ARG A 87 -3.11 10.19 -18.49
C ARG A 87 -4.48 10.26 -17.82
N VAL A 88 -5.47 10.76 -18.54
CA VAL A 88 -6.89 10.74 -18.16
C VAL A 88 -7.58 9.70 -19.02
N LEU A 89 -8.25 8.74 -18.38
CA LEU A 89 -9.06 7.74 -19.07
C LEU A 89 -10.45 8.31 -19.31
N CYS A 90 -11.03 8.08 -20.50
CA CYS A 90 -12.40 8.50 -20.83
C CYS A 90 -13.43 7.81 -19.92
N ASP A 91 -13.13 6.58 -19.52
CA ASP A 91 -13.94 5.80 -18.60
C ASP A 91 -13.03 5.20 -17.52
N ASN A 92 -13.21 5.68 -16.29
CA ASN A 92 -12.46 5.22 -15.13
C ASN A 92 -13.40 4.44 -14.21
N HIS A 93 -13.82 3.25 -14.68
CA HIS A 93 -14.63 2.34 -13.87
C HIS A 93 -13.89 2.00 -12.57
N ALA A 94 -14.45 2.46 -11.45
CA ALA A 94 -14.08 2.00 -10.12
C ALA A 94 -15.12 0.97 -9.66
N ASN A 95 -14.67 -0.16 -9.12
CA ASN A 95 -15.57 -1.17 -8.55
C ASN A 95 -16.50 -0.49 -7.54
N LYS A 96 -17.81 -0.50 -7.83
CA LYS A 96 -18.80 0.03 -6.90
C LYS A 96 -19.20 -1.07 -5.92
N TYR A 97 -19.22 -0.73 -4.63
CA TYR A 97 -19.82 -1.63 -3.64
C TYR A 97 -21.34 -1.64 -3.85
N GLN A 98 -21.91 -2.84 -3.94
CA GLN A 98 -23.36 -3.04 -4.01
C GLN A 98 -23.84 -3.67 -2.70
N TRP A 99 -24.82 -3.05 -2.06
CA TRP A 99 -25.53 -3.66 -0.94
C TRP A 99 -26.55 -4.65 -1.49
N VAL A 100 -26.27 -5.94 -1.38
CA VAL A 100 -27.17 -7.04 -1.77
C VAL A 100 -27.53 -7.90 -0.56
N PRO A 101 -28.74 -8.49 -0.52
CA PRO A 101 -29.11 -9.47 0.51
C PRO A 101 -28.12 -10.65 0.56
N THR A 102 -27.92 -11.24 1.73
CA THR A 102 -26.89 -12.29 2.03
C THR A 102 -26.89 -13.51 1.11
N ARG A 103 -27.93 -13.71 0.31
CA ARG A 103 -28.08 -14.85 -0.63
C ARG A 103 -28.17 -14.43 -2.10
N GLN A 104 -27.96 -13.16 -2.42
CA GLN A 104 -27.96 -12.66 -3.79
C GLN A 104 -26.53 -12.29 -4.22
N THR A 105 -26.20 -12.64 -5.45
CA THR A 105 -24.97 -12.21 -6.10
C THR A 105 -25.11 -10.75 -6.50
N ALA A 106 -24.07 -9.95 -6.28
CA ALA A 106 -24.00 -8.60 -6.82
C ALA A 106 -24.11 -8.63 -8.36
N GLU A 107 -24.74 -7.61 -8.91
CA GLU A 107 -24.76 -7.41 -10.34
C GLU A 107 -23.34 -7.19 -10.85
N SER A 108 -23.05 -7.75 -12.02
CA SER A 108 -21.73 -7.62 -12.64
C SER A 108 -21.55 -6.20 -13.16
N ASP A 109 -20.54 -5.49 -12.66
CA ASP A 109 -20.13 -4.21 -13.25
C ASP A 109 -19.50 -4.50 -14.62
N PRO A 110 -19.97 -3.88 -15.72
CA PRO A 110 -19.37 -4.08 -17.03
C PRO A 110 -17.89 -3.70 -16.97
N LYS A 111 -17.02 -4.63 -17.38
CA LYS A 111 -15.59 -4.38 -17.49
C LYS A 111 -15.37 -3.21 -18.44
N GLY A 112 -14.92 -2.07 -17.92
CA GLY A 112 -14.60 -0.89 -18.71
C GLY A 112 -13.71 -1.29 -19.89
N LYS A 113 -14.16 -1.01 -21.12
CA LYS A 113 -13.33 -1.16 -22.31
C LYS A 113 -12.26 -0.09 -22.24
N LEU A 114 -10.99 -0.47 -22.23
CA LEU A 114 -9.88 0.46 -22.49
C LEU A 114 -10.07 1.00 -23.92
N GLN A 115 -10.74 2.14 -24.05
CA GLN A 115 -10.86 2.83 -25.34
C GLN A 115 -9.51 3.49 -25.67
N GLU A 116 -9.09 3.40 -26.93
CA GLU A 116 -7.81 3.94 -27.39
C GLU A 116 -7.74 5.47 -27.30
N LYS A 117 -6.54 5.93 -26.96
CA LYS A 117 -6.05 7.31 -26.75
C LYS A 117 -6.77 8.42 -27.51
N ILE A 118 -7.19 9.45 -26.78
CA ILE A 118 -7.18 10.83 -27.29
C ILE A 118 -5.91 11.50 -26.75
N LYS A 119 -4.98 11.88 -27.64
CA LYS A 119 -3.82 12.71 -27.29
C LYS A 119 -4.29 14.16 -27.22
N PHE A 120 -4.09 14.81 -26.08
CA PHE A 120 -4.10 16.27 -26.01
C PHE A 120 -2.65 16.74 -25.94
N PHE A 121 -2.32 17.74 -26.78
CA PHE A 121 -1.01 18.36 -26.94
C PHE A 121 -0.66 19.30 -25.78
#